data_AF-K0VF52-F1
#
_entry.id   AF-K0VF52-F1
#
_cell.length_a   1.000
_cell.length_b   1.000
_cell.length_c   1.000
_cell.angle_alpha   90.00
_cell.angle_beta   90.00
_cell.angle_gamma   90.00
#
_symmetry.space_group_name_H-M   'P 1'
#
loop_
_entity.id
_entity.type
_entity.pdbx_description
1 polymer ?
#
loop_
_entity_poly.entity_id
_entity_poly.type
_entity_poly.pdbx_seq_one_letter_code
_entity_poly.pdbx_strand_id
1 'polypeptide(L)'
;WRYDILRALDYFRASAILTGAEPDPRLGEAISHLRSRRLEDGSWPLDWSTEGRVWFEIDDGPGKPSRWITLKAMRVLKWWDAGV
;
A
#
# COMPACT_ATOMS: atom_id res chain seq x y z
N TRP A 1 9.16 -9.53 -11.27
CA TRP A 1 8.55 -8.20 -11.03
C TRP A 1 7.06 -8.42 -10.88
N ARG A 2 6.42 -7.90 -9.82
CA ARG A 2 4.98 -8.07 -9.60
C ARG A 2 4.35 -6.68 -9.48
N TYR A 3 3.25 -6.48 -10.19
CA TYR A 3 2.46 -5.26 -10.10
C TYR A 3 1.26 -5.58 -9.21
N ASP A 4 1.10 -4.80 -8.16
CA ASP A 4 0.03 -4.94 -7.18
C ASP A 4 -0.73 -3.62 -7.03
N ILE A 5 -1.92 -3.70 -6.42
CA ILE A 5 -2.81 -2.55 -6.22
C ILE A 5 -2.10 -1.43 -5.47
N LEU A 6 -1.29 -1.75 -4.47
CA LEU A 6 -0.59 -0.76 -3.65
C LEU A 6 0.48 -0.01 -4.46
N ARG A 7 1.17 -0.70 -5.36
CA ARG A 7 2.12 -0.10 -6.31
C ARG A 7 1.40 0.87 -7.25
N ALA A 8 0.22 0.51 -7.74
CA ALA A 8 -0.58 1.40 -8.60
C ALA A 8 -1.04 2.65 -7.84
N LEU A 9 -1.56 2.48 -6.63
CA LEU A 9 -2.00 3.59 -5.79
C LEU A 9 -0.86 4.53 -5.38
N ASP A 10 0.33 3.98 -5.07
CA ASP A 10 1.53 4.77 -4.76
C ASP A 10 1.98 5.61 -5.96
N TYR A 11 1.81 5.09 -7.18
CA TYR A 11 2.06 5.84 -8.42
C TYR A 11 1.07 7.00 -8.60
N PHE A 12 -0.24 6.75 -8.48
CA PHE A 12 -1.23 7.81 -8.59
C PHE A 12 -1.05 8.89 -7.54
N ARG A 13 -0.73 8.51 -6.29
CA ARG A 13 -0.34 9.46 -5.25
C ARG A 13 0.83 10.35 -5.69
N ALA A 14 1.91 9.73 -6.15
CA ALA A 14 3.10 10.47 -6.56
C ALA A 14 2.83 11.41 -7.74
N SER A 15 2.03 10.96 -8.72
CA SER A 15 1.63 11.78 -9.85
C SER A 15 0.74 12.95 -9.41
N ALA A 16 -0.23 12.71 -8.53
CA ALA A 16 -1.13 13.74 -8.01
C ALA A 16 -0.38 14.83 -7.23
N ILE A 17 0.62 14.45 -6.41
CA ILE A 17 1.48 15.42 -5.70
C ILE A 17 2.24 16.32 -6.70
N LEU A 18 2.70 15.75 -7.82
CA LEU A 18 3.43 16.52 -8.83
C LEU A 18 2.52 17.47 -9.63
N THR A 19 1.29 17.03 -9.93
CA THR A 19 0.35 17.80 -10.76
C THR A 19 -0.57 18.72 -9.95
N GLY A 20 -0.66 18.54 -8.63
CA GLY A 20 -1.65 19.19 -7.78
C GLY A 20 -3.09 18.71 -8.04
N ALA A 21 -3.24 17.55 -8.68
CA ALA A 21 -4.57 16.99 -8.96
C ALA A 21 -5.16 16.33 -7.71
N GLU A 22 -6.48 16.46 -7.55
CA GLU A 22 -7.21 15.75 -6.51
C GLU A 22 -7.23 14.22 -6.75
N PRO A 23 -7.40 13.41 -5.70
CA PRO A 23 -7.53 11.96 -5.84
C PRO A 23 -8.69 11.57 -6.75
N ASP A 24 -8.41 10.72 -7.74
CA ASP A 24 -9.41 10.31 -8.73
C ASP A 24 -10.46 9.37 -8.09
N PRO A 25 -11.77 9.71 -8.14
CA PRO A 25 -12.84 8.88 -7.57
C PRO A 25 -12.85 7.42 -8.03
N ARG A 26 -12.33 7.14 -9.24
CA ARG A 26 -12.23 5.77 -9.79
C ARG A 26 -11.31 4.86 -8.98
N LEU A 27 -10.42 5.42 -8.16
CA LEU A 27 -9.56 4.67 -7.25
C LEU A 27 -10.28 4.23 -5.97
N GLY A 28 -11.52 4.66 -5.75
CA GLY A 28 -12.27 4.42 -4.50
C GLY A 28 -12.43 2.95 -4.14
N GLU A 29 -12.63 2.07 -5.12
CA GLU A 29 -12.70 0.62 -4.89
C GLU A 29 -11.36 0.07 -4.39
N ALA A 30 -10.25 0.47 -5.02
CA ALA A 30 -8.91 0.06 -4.62
C ALA A 30 -8.53 0.58 -3.23
N ILE A 31 -8.94 1.80 -2.88
CA ILE A 31 -8.76 2.36 -1.54
C ILE A 31 -9.59 1.60 -0.51
N SER A 32 -10.83 1.25 -0.83
CA SER A 32 -11.70 0.46 0.03
C SER A 32 -11.12 -0.93 0.29
N HIS A 33 -10.58 -1.57 -0.76
CA HIS A 33 -9.86 -2.82 -0.64
C HIS A 33 -8.60 -2.68 0.22
N LEU A 34 -7.82 -1.60 0.05
CA LEU A 34 -6.66 -1.35 0.89
C LEU A 34 -7.06 -1.20 2.36
N ARG A 35 -8.13 -0.46 2.67
CA ARG A 35 -8.63 -0.29 4.05
C ARG A 35 -9.11 -1.61 4.67
N SER A 36 -9.78 -2.47 3.92
CA SER A 36 -10.29 -3.75 4.44
C SER A 36 -9.19 -4.74 4.81
N ARG A 37 -7.98 -4.56 4.27
CA ARG A 37 -6.80 -5.39 4.57
C ARG A 37 -6.02 -4.93 5.81
N ARG A 38 -6.44 -3.83 6.45
CA ARG A 38 -5.79 -3.33 7.66
C ARG A 38 -6.03 -4.29 8.84
N LEU A 39 -4.96 -4.66 9.53
CA LEU A 39 -5.02 -5.47 10.74
C LEU A 39 -5.50 -4.64 11.94
N GLU A 40 -5.86 -5.31 13.03
CA GLU A 40 -6.35 -4.67 14.26
C GLU A 40 -5.32 -3.72 14.88
N ASP A 41 -4.03 -4.03 14.77
CA ASP A 41 -2.91 -3.18 15.21
C ASP A 41 -2.66 -1.98 14.28
N GLY A 42 -3.46 -1.86 13.20
CA GLY A 42 -3.37 -0.79 12.23
C GLY A 42 -2.30 -0.98 11.15
N SER A 43 -1.62 -2.12 11.13
CA SER A 43 -0.63 -2.49 10.11
C SER A 43 -1.26 -3.23 8.91
N TRP A 44 -0.45 -3.54 7.90
CA TRP A 44 -0.86 -4.34 6.75
C TRP A 44 -0.04 -5.61 6.61
N PRO A 45 -0.68 -6.76 6.32
CA PRO A 45 0.01 -8.03 6.20
C PRO A 45 0.84 -8.09 4.91
N LEU A 46 1.92 -8.88 4.93
CA LEU A 46 2.60 -9.31 3.72
C LEU A 46 1.76 -10.36 2.98
N ASP A 47 1.43 -10.12 1.72
CA ASP A 47 0.67 -11.10 0.94
C ASP A 47 1.54 -12.25 0.42
N TRP A 48 2.80 -11.96 0.13
CA TRP A 48 3.71 -12.90 -0.51
C TRP A 48 5.17 -12.53 -0.24
N SER A 49 5.99 -13.54 0.02
CA SER A 49 7.44 -13.45 0.08
C SER A 49 8.06 -14.08 -1.16
N THR A 50 9.05 -13.43 -1.77
CA THR A 50 9.72 -14.02 -2.94
C THR A 50 10.59 -15.18 -2.49
N GLU A 51 10.39 -16.36 -3.09
CA GLU A 51 11.21 -17.53 -2.80
C GLU A 51 12.65 -17.34 -3.32
N GLY A 52 13.63 -17.79 -2.53
CA GLY A 52 15.04 -17.76 -2.92
C GLY A 52 15.99 -17.50 -1.74
N ARG A 53 17.29 -17.50 -2.02
CA ARG A 53 18.30 -17.15 -1.02
C ARG A 53 18.32 -15.64 -0.81
N VAL A 54 17.99 -15.21 0.40
CA VAL A 54 18.10 -13.82 0.86
C VAL A 54 19.25 -13.70 1.86
N TRP A 55 19.83 -12.51 1.95
CA TRP A 55 20.85 -12.22 2.96
C TRP A 55 20.22 -11.98 4.34
N PHE A 56 19.02 -11.38 4.37
CA PHE A 56 18.26 -11.08 5.57
C PHE A 56 16.76 -11.14 5.24
N GLU A 57 15.97 -11.72 6.14
CA GLU A 57 14.51 -11.60 6.11
C GLU A 57 14.13 -10.23 6.69
N ILE A 58 13.36 -9.44 5.93
CA ILE A 58 12.92 -8.10 6.35
C ILE A 58 11.54 -8.14 7.02
N ASP A 59 10.70 -9.09 6.61
CA ASP A 59 9.33 -9.26 7.10
C ASP A 59 9.19 -10.68 7.68
N ASP A 60 8.29 -10.86 8.65
CA ASP A 60 8.08 -12.14 9.36
C ASP A 60 7.32 -13.19 8.52
N GLY A 61 7.24 -12.99 7.21
CA GLY A 61 6.56 -13.85 6.25
C GLY A 61 5.10 -13.48 5.95
N PRO A 62 4.46 -14.23 5.03
CA PRO A 62 3.09 -13.95 4.60
C PRO A 62 2.07 -13.96 5.76
N GLY A 63 1.12 -13.04 5.73
CA GLY A 63 0.09 -12.85 6.76
C GLY A 63 0.56 -12.08 7.99
N LYS A 64 1.88 -11.83 8.15
CA LYS A 64 2.42 -11.01 9.24
C LYS A 64 2.51 -9.54 8.86
N PRO A 65 2.43 -8.60 9.83
CA PRO A 65 2.64 -7.19 9.60
C PRO A 65 3.93 -6.93 8.80
N SER A 66 3.81 -6.23 7.67
CA SER A 66 4.97 -5.76 6.91
C SER A 66 5.19 -4.28 7.11
N ARG A 67 6.41 -3.91 7.48
CA ARG A 67 6.78 -2.50 7.70
C ARG A 67 6.67 -1.69 6.41
N TRP A 68 7.08 -2.27 5.29
CA TRP A 68 7.09 -1.59 3.99
C TRP A 68 5.69 -1.44 3.39
N ILE A 69 4.85 -2.47 3.50
CA ILE A 69 3.46 -2.39 3.05
C ILE A 69 2.71 -1.40 3.93
N THR A 70 2.88 -1.47 5.24
CA THR A 70 2.28 -0.51 6.18
C THR A 70 2.66 0.92 5.85
N LEU A 71 3.95 1.22 5.64
CA LEU A 71 4.40 2.57 5.27
C LEU A 71 3.72 3.08 3.99
N LYS A 72 3.68 2.25 2.94
CA LYS A 72 3.07 2.63 1.66
C LYS A 72 1.57 2.82 1.80
N ALA A 73 0.88 1.89 2.47
CA ALA A 73 -0.56 1.95 2.70
C ALA A 73 -0.94 3.22 3.46
N MET A 74 -0.23 3.53 4.55
CA MET A 74 -0.46 4.76 5.31
C MET A 74 -0.26 6.02 4.48
N ARG A 75 0.77 6.07 3.62
CA ARG A 75 0.99 7.24 2.76
C ARG A 75 -0.10 7.41 1.71
N VAL A 76 -0.58 6.32 1.12
CA VAL A 76 -1.68 6.33 0.15
C VAL A 76 -2.97 6.79 0.84
N LEU A 77 -3.32 6.20 1.98
CA LEU A 77 -4.54 6.55 2.70
C LEU A 77 -4.52 8.01 3.19
N LYS A 78 -3.39 8.47 3.75
CA LYS A 78 -3.25 9.88 4.16
C LYS A 78 -3.46 10.85 3.01
N TRP A 79 -2.96 10.53 1.81
CA TRP A 79 -3.17 11.36 0.63
C TRP A 79 -4.63 11.32 0.16
N TRP A 80 -5.22 10.14 0.08
CA TRP A 80 -6.62 9.98 -0.30
C TRP A 80 -7.55 10.76 0.63
N ASP A 81 -7.34 10.64 1.94
CA ASP A 81 -8.17 11.28 2.96
C ASP A 81 -7.99 12.80 3.04
N ALA A 82 -6.89 13.33 2.48
CA ALA A 82 -6.61 14.76 2.45
C ALA A 82 -7.23 15.48 1.24
N GLY A 83 -7.60 14.75 0.19
CA GLY A 83 -8.25 15.29 -1.01
C GLY A 83 -9.75 14.97 -1.12
N VAL A 84 -10.34 14.40 -0.06
CA VAL A 84 -11.80 14.22 0.09
C VAL A 84 -12.39 15.38 0.89
#